data_AF-M2TB64-F1
#
_entry.id   AF-M2TB64-F1
#
_cell.length_a   1.000
_cell.length_b   1.000
_cell.length_c   1.000
_cell.angle_alpha   90.00
_cell.angle_beta   90.00
_cell.angle_gamma   90.00
#
_symmetry.space_group_name_H-M   'P 1'
#
loop_
_entity.id
_entity.type
_entity.pdbx_description
1 polymer ?
#
loop_
_entity_poly.entity_id
_entity_poly.type
_entity_poly.pdbx_seq_one_letter_code
_entity_poly.pdbx_strand_id
1 'polypeptide(L)' 'EIVNQLTSQLMATPNEKPIRKPKMATSDKYDRSRTKLRTFLTNINLYCGYNDVPNDEKKILMANTHIKGKAAS' A
#
# COMPACT_ATOMS: atom_id res chain seq x y z
N GLU A 1 37.62 20.45 23.73
CA GLU A 1 36.19 20.72 24.01
C GLU A 1 35.38 20.97 22.74
N ILE A 2 35.82 21.84 21.82
CA ILE A 2 35.16 22.11 20.52
C ILE A 2 34.97 20.85 19.66
N VAL A 3 35.98 19.97 19.62
CA VAL A 3 35.94 18.72 18.85
C VAL A 3 34.75 17.86 19.28
N ASN A 4 34.51 17.71 20.58
CA ASN A 4 33.42 16.86 21.09
C ASN A 4 32.03 17.42 20.74
N GLN A 5 31.86 18.74 20.76
CA GLN A 5 30.61 19.38 20.32
C GLN A 5 30.33 19.16 18.84
N LEU A 6 31.36 19.21 17.98
CA LEU A 6 31.23 18.96 16.55
C LEU A 6 30.89 17.48 16.27
N THR A 7 31.50 16.54 17.00
CA THR A 7 31.17 15.11 16.87
C THR A 7 29.73 14.82 17.29
N SER A 8 29.24 15.44 18.36
CA SER A 8 27.85 15.28 18.80
C SER A 8 26.82 15.83 17.79
N GLN A 9 27.15 16.89 17.05
CA GLN A 9 26.28 17.42 15.99
C GLN A 9 26.26 16.54 14.73
N LEU A 10 27.39 15.92 14.38
CA LEU A 10 27.47 14.99 13.24
C LEU A 10 26.80 13.64 13.51
N MET A 11 26.81 13.19 14.76
CA MET A 11 26.14 11.95 15.20
C MET A 11 24.66 12.17 15.55
N ALA A 12 24.15 13.39 15.42
CA ALA A 12 22.73 13.66 15.54
C ALA A 12 22.00 13.00 14.36
N THR A 13 21.30 11.92 14.65
CA THR A 13 20.45 11.23 13.68
C THR A 13 19.51 12.26 13.04
N PRO A 14 19.45 12.34 11.70
CA PRO A 14 18.45 13.18 11.05
C PRO A 14 17.09 12.82 11.63
N ASN A 15 16.32 13.82 12.08
CA ASN A 15 14.93 13.61 12.45
C ASN A 15 14.19 13.20 11.18
N GLU A 16 14.24 11.91 10.85
CA GLU A 16 13.54 11.32 9.74
C GLU A 16 12.05 11.49 10.02
N LYS A 17 11.45 12.47 9.34
CA LYS A 17 10.00 12.59 9.32
C LYS A 17 9.47 11.27 8.76
N PRO A 18 8.49 10.62 9.41
CA PRO A 18 7.87 9.44 8.86
C PRO A 18 7.44 9.75 7.44
N ILE A 19 7.90 8.96 6.47
CA ILE A 19 7.44 9.05 5.09
C ILE A 19 5.94 8.78 5.12
N ARG A 20 5.13 9.84 5.04
CA ARG A 20 3.68 9.72 5.02
C ARG A 20 3.31 9.08 3.69
N LYS A 21 2.95 7.79 3.72
CA LYS A 21 2.45 7.10 2.54
C LYS A 21 1.17 7.84 2.03
N PRO A 22 1.05 8.13 0.71
CA PRO A 22 -0.10 8.81 0.14
C PRO A 22 -1.43 8.11 0.44
N LYS A 23 -2.46 8.84 0.87
CA LYS A 23 -3.76 8.22 1.20
C LYS A 23 -4.39 7.60 -0.05
N MET A 24 -4.51 6.28 -0.07
CA MET A 24 -5.13 5.55 -1.17
C MET A 24 -6.65 5.45 -0.97
N ALA A 25 -7.42 5.72 -2.03
CA ALA A 25 -8.87 5.53 -2.00
C ALA A 25 -9.21 4.04 -1.83
N THR A 26 -10.22 3.74 -1.02
CA THR A 26 -10.71 2.37 -0.83
C THR A 26 -11.27 1.85 -2.15
N SER A 27 -10.86 0.66 -2.59
CA SER A 27 -11.39 0.08 -3.83
C SER A 27 -12.86 -0.30 -3.65
N ASP A 28 -13.69 0.07 -4.63
CA ASP A 28 -15.06 -0.42 -4.73
C ASP A 28 -15.10 -1.95 -4.86
N LYS A 29 -16.18 -2.56 -4.34
CA LYS A 29 -16.39 -4.01 -4.44
C LYS A 29 -16.76 -4.40 -5.88
N TYR A 30 -16.14 -5.46 -6.39
CA TYR A 30 -16.38 -5.98 -7.73
C TYR A 30 -17.57 -6.94 -7.79
N ASP A 31 -18.50 -6.69 -8.71
CA ASP A 31 -19.79 -7.37 -8.86
C ASP A 31 -19.90 -8.23 -10.14
N ARG A 32 -18.76 -8.56 -10.78
CA ARG A 32 -18.68 -9.25 -12.09
C ARG A 32 -18.99 -8.39 -13.32
N SER A 33 -19.08 -7.07 -13.18
CA SER A 33 -19.24 -6.18 -14.34
C SER A 33 -18.02 -6.20 -15.27
N ARG A 34 -18.22 -6.69 -16.51
CA ARG A 34 -17.16 -6.71 -17.55
C ARG A 34 -16.52 -5.35 -17.80
N THR A 35 -17.28 -4.26 -17.72
CA THR A 35 -16.77 -2.91 -17.94
C THR A 35 -15.89 -2.43 -16.79
N LYS A 36 -16.09 -2.97 -15.58
CA LYS A 36 -15.34 -2.58 -14.38
C LYS A 36 -14.18 -3.53 -14.02
N LEU A 37 -14.04 -4.67 -14.71
CA LEU A 37 -13.00 -5.66 -14.41
C LEU A 37 -11.59 -5.07 -14.49
N ARG A 38 -11.29 -4.33 -15.56
CA ARG A 38 -9.96 -3.70 -15.74
C ARG A 38 -9.65 -2.73 -14.59
N THR A 39 -10.59 -1.85 -14.26
CA THR A 39 -10.47 -0.90 -13.16
C THR A 39 -10.26 -1.61 -11.82
N PHE A 40 -11.01 -2.68 -11.56
CA PHE A 40 -10.83 -3.49 -10.35
C PHE A 40 -9.43 -4.09 -10.26
N LEU A 41 -8.93 -4.73 -11.32
CA LEU A 41 -7.59 -5.32 -11.33
C LEU A 41 -6.49 -4.27 -11.12
N THR A 42 -6.61 -3.11 -11.77
CA THR A 42 -5.66 -2.00 -11.58
C THR A 42 -5.66 -1.50 -10.13
N ASN A 43 -6.84 -1.33 -9.52
CA ASN A 43 -6.96 -0.88 -8.14
C ASN A 43 -6.36 -1.87 -7.14
N ILE A 44 -6.61 -3.18 -7.32
CA ILE A 44 -6.01 -4.22 -6.49
C ILE A 44 -4.49 -4.23 -6.62
N ASN A 45 -3.95 -4.12 -7.85
CA ASN A 45 -2.51 -4.10 -8.06
C ASN A 45 -1.85 -2.88 -7.40
N LEU A 46 -2.45 -1.70 -7.55
CA LEU A 46 -1.99 -0.48 -6.89
C LEU A 46 -2.03 -0.63 -5.35
N TYR A 47 -3.10 -1.22 -4.81
CA TYR A 47 -3.26 -1.40 -3.37
C TYR A 47 -2.20 -2.36 -2.82
N CYS A 48 -1.95 -3.45 -3.53
CA CYS A 48 -0.95 -4.44 -3.13
C CYS A 48 0.46 -3.86 -3.18
N GLY A 49 0.78 -3.05 -4.20
CA GLY A 49 2.06 -2.35 -4.29
C GLY A 49 2.22 -1.31 -3.19
N TYR A 50 1.18 -0.53 -2.89
CA TYR A 50 1.22 0.49 -1.83
C TYR A 50 1.42 -0.10 -0.42
N ASN A 51 0.80 -1.26 -0.15
CA ASN A 51 0.89 -1.96 1.13
C ASN A 51 2.03 -2.99 1.19
N ASP A 52 2.91 -3.03 0.18
CA ASP A 52 4.04 -3.96 0.11
C ASP A 52 3.61 -5.42 0.34
N VAL A 53 2.48 -5.84 -0.25
CA VAL A 53 1.93 -7.20 -0.05
C VAL A 53 2.92 -8.21 -0.62
N PRO A 54 3.47 -9.11 0.22
CA PRO A 54 4.77 -9.73 -0.06
C PRO A 54 4.72 -10.89 -1.05
N ASN A 55 3.54 -11.48 -1.31
CA ASN A 55 3.41 -12.62 -2.20
C ASN A 55 2.05 -12.66 -2.89
N ASP A 56 1.94 -13.46 -3.95
CA ASP A 56 0.74 -13.49 -4.79
C ASP A 56 -0.45 -14.14 -4.09
N GLU A 57 -0.24 -15.12 -3.20
CA GLU A 57 -1.31 -15.72 -2.39
C GLU A 57 -2.04 -14.68 -1.54
N LYS A 58 -1.28 -13.79 -0.88
CA LYS A 58 -1.85 -12.69 -0.08
C LYS A 58 -2.53 -11.65 -0.96
N LYS A 59 -2.01 -11.38 -2.16
CA LYS A 59 -2.66 -10.49 -3.14
C LYS A 59 -4.01 -11.08 -3.60
N ILE A 60 -4.07 -12.38 -3.87
CA ILE A 60 -5.29 -13.09 -4.24
C ILE A 60 -6.29 -13.07 -3.09
N LEU A 61 -5.85 -13.36 -1.86
CA LEU A 61 -6.70 -13.30 -0.68
C LEU A 61 -7.29 -11.88 -0.49
N MET A 62 -6.46 -10.85 -0.67
CA MET A 62 -6.91 -9.45 -0.61
C MET A 62 -7.90 -9.12 -1.72
N ALA A 63 -7.68 -9.60 -2.95
CA ALA A 63 -8.64 -9.41 -4.04
C ALA A 63 -10.00 -10.03 -3.70
N ASN A 64 -10.00 -11.24 -3.12
CA ASN A 64 -11.21 -11.96 -2.74
C ASN A 64 -12.08 -11.22 -1.72
N THR A 65 -11.50 -10.46 -0.77
CA THR A 65 -12.29 -9.65 0.18
C THR A 65 -13.07 -8.51 -0.48
N HIS A 66 -12.67 -8.13 -1.69
CA HIS A 66 -13.29 -7.07 -2.48
C HIS A 66 -14.25 -7.62 -3.56
N ILE A 67 -14.43 -8.93 -3.67
CA ILE A 67 -15.40 -9.58 -4.55
C ILE A 67 -16.75 -9.70 -3.82
N LYS A 68 -17.87 -9.37 -4.50
CA LYS A 68 -19.24 -9.48 -3.93
C LYS A 68 -20.25 -9.94 -4.99
N GLY A 69 -21.44 -10.38 -4.55
CA GLY A 69 -22.57 -10.66 -5.45
C GLY A 69 -22.34 -11.90 -6.30
N LYS A 70 -22.74 -11.88 -7.59
CA LYS A 70 -22.53 -13.01 -8.51
C LYS A 70 -21.06 -13.38 -8.71
N ALA A 71 -20.11 -12.53 -8.33
CA ALA A 71 -18.69 -12.83 -8.39
C ALA A 71 -18.20 -13.63 -7.18
N ALA A 72 -18.95 -13.67 -6.07
CA ALA A 72 -18.60 -14.36 -4.83
C ALA A 72 -19.32 -15.73 -4.66
N SER A 73 -20.04 -16.19 -5.69
CA SER A 73 -20.87 -17.39 -5.70
C SER A 73 -20.42 -18.39 -6.75
#